data_AF-A0AAW2DWR7-F1
#
_entry.id   AF-A0AAW2DWR7-F1
#
_cell.length_a   1.000
_cell.length_b   1.000
_cell.length_c   1.000
_cell.angle_alpha   90.00
_cell.angle_beta   90.00
_cell.angle_gamma   90.00
#
_symmetry.space_group_name_H-M   'P 1'
#
loop_
_entity.id
_entity.type
_entity.pdbx_description
1 polymer ?
#
loop_
_entity_poly.entity_id
_entity_poly.type
_entity_poly.pdbx_seq_one_letter_code
_entity_poly.pdbx_strand_id
1 'polypeptide(L)'
;MHTWQTSLTETHVSSKLNRLIFEFQSLLEPIDRVKRLLHYATLLPELDPSAKVDLNQVMDCRARVWIQAELGNNGNMRFFTNSNFEIN
;
A
#
# COMPACT_ATOMS: atom_id res chain seq x y z
N MET A 1 -19.83 -23.05 -17.25
CA MET A 1 -19.35 -21.66 -17.40
C MET A 1 -19.70 -20.96 -16.09
N HIS A 2 -18.75 -20.82 -15.17
CA HIS A 2 -18.98 -20.11 -13.91
C HIS A 2 -18.77 -18.62 -14.13
N THR A 3 -19.84 -17.85 -14.08
CA THR A 3 -19.80 -16.38 -14.02
C THR A 3 -19.28 -15.97 -12.65
N TRP A 4 -18.07 -15.41 -12.61
CA TRP A 4 -17.55 -14.72 -11.43
C TRP A 4 -18.40 -13.47 -11.20
N GLN A 5 -19.27 -13.50 -10.19
CA GLN A 5 -19.92 -12.29 -9.70
C GLN A 5 -18.85 -11.41 -9.06
N THR A 6 -18.62 -10.24 -9.64
CA THR A 6 -17.67 -9.24 -9.14
C THR A 6 -18.07 -8.89 -7.71
N SER A 7 -17.17 -9.11 -6.76
CA SER A 7 -17.47 -8.89 -5.34
C SER A 7 -17.57 -7.39 -5.03
N LEU A 8 -18.39 -7.00 -4.04
CA LEU A 8 -18.51 -5.59 -3.60
C LEU A 8 -17.16 -4.98 -3.18
N THR A 9 -16.23 -5.80 -2.71
CA THR A 9 -14.86 -5.41 -2.38
C THR A 9 -14.06 -5.03 -3.61
N GLU A 10 -14.24 -5.74 -4.73
CA GLU A 10 -13.55 -5.50 -6.00
C GLU A 10 -13.95 -4.14 -6.62
N THR A 11 -15.24 -3.83 -6.64
CA THR A 11 -15.74 -2.53 -7.15
C THR A 11 -15.31 -1.34 -6.27
N HIS A 12 -15.22 -1.55 -4.96
CA HIS A 12 -14.74 -0.55 -4.02
C HIS A 12 -13.21 -0.33 -4.11
N VAL A 13 -12.43 -1.37 -4.40
CA VAL A 13 -10.99 -1.25 -4.65
C VAL A 13 -10.74 -0.49 -5.96
N SER A 14 -11.45 -0.83 -7.04
CA SER A 14 -11.29 -0.14 -8.32
C SER A 14 -11.62 1.35 -8.24
N SER A 15 -12.70 1.73 -7.54
CA SER A 15 -13.06 3.14 -7.36
C SER A 15 -12.02 3.93 -6.55
N LYS A 16 -11.48 3.34 -5.48
CA LYS A 16 -10.38 3.95 -4.70
C LYS A 16 -9.11 4.11 -5.52
N LEU A 17 -8.74 3.11 -6.31
CA LEU A 17 -7.58 3.17 -7.18
C LEU A 17 -7.73 4.24 -8.26
N ASN A 18 -8.90 4.31 -8.90
CA ASN A 18 -9.20 5.35 -9.90
C ASN A 18 -9.10 6.76 -9.30
N ARG A 19 -9.54 6.95 -8.05
CA ARG A 19 -9.38 8.21 -7.34
C ARG A 19 -7.92 8.57 -7.13
N LEU A 20 -7.07 7.62 -6.71
CA LEU A 20 -5.63 7.85 -6.57
C LEU A 20 -4.99 8.20 -7.91
N ILE A 21 -5.34 7.48 -8.98
CA ILE A 21 -4.84 7.76 -10.33
C ILE A 21 -5.17 9.19 -10.74
N PHE A 22 -6.45 9.59 -10.63
CA PHE A 22 -6.88 10.94 -10.98
C PHE A 22 -6.17 12.02 -10.16
N GLU A 23 -6.03 11.77 -8.85
CA GLU A 23 -5.33 12.67 -7.95
C GLU A 23 -3.88 12.89 -8.37
N PHE A 24 -3.11 11.82 -8.60
CA PHE A 24 -1.71 11.94 -9.01
C PHE A 24 -1.55 12.52 -10.41
N GLN A 25 -2.48 12.27 -11.33
CA GLN A 25 -2.50 12.88 -12.66
C GLN A 25 -2.77 14.39 -12.60
N SER A 26 -3.56 14.85 -11.62
CA SER A 26 -3.85 16.29 -11.44
C SER A 26 -2.66 17.10 -10.89
N LEU A 27 -1.64 16.43 -10.35
CA LEU A 27 -0.39 17.06 -9.89
C LEU A 27 0.56 17.24 -11.07
N LEU A 28 0.73 18.50 -11.49
CA LEU A 28 1.54 18.87 -12.65
C LEU A 28 3.04 18.83 -12.35
N GLU A 29 3.44 19.34 -11.19
CA GLU A 29 4.84 19.41 -10.79
C GLU A 29 5.32 18.05 -10.24
N PRO A 30 6.44 17.50 -10.74
CA PRO A 30 6.97 16.21 -10.26
C PRO A 30 7.17 16.16 -8.75
N ILE A 31 7.60 17.27 -8.15
CA ILE A 31 7.82 17.37 -6.70
C ILE A 31 6.52 17.24 -5.90
N ASP A 32 5.38 17.67 -6.44
CA ASP A 32 4.11 17.58 -5.72
C ASP A 32 3.56 16.16 -5.71
N ARG A 33 3.87 15.35 -6.73
CA ARG A 33 3.62 13.89 -6.71
C ARG A 33 4.44 13.21 -5.61
N VAL A 34 5.71 13.59 -5.46
CA VAL A 34 6.59 13.12 -4.40
C VAL A 34 6.04 13.49 -3.02
N LYS A 35 5.68 14.76 -2.80
CA LYS A 35 5.04 15.19 -1.54
C LYS A 35 3.76 14.42 -1.25
N ARG A 36 2.93 14.18 -2.27
CA ARG A 36 1.68 13.42 -2.10
C ARG A 36 1.96 11.97 -1.72
N LEU A 37 2.95 11.35 -2.34
CA LEU A 37 3.37 9.98 -2.02
C LEU A 37 3.89 9.89 -0.57
N LEU A 38 4.73 10.83 -0.14
CA LEU A 38 5.20 10.90 1.25
C LEU A 38 4.04 11.10 2.23
N HIS A 39 3.09 11.97 1.90
CA HIS A 39 1.89 12.13 2.72
C HIS A 39 1.14 10.81 2.90
N TYR A 40 0.93 10.03 1.83
CA TYR A 40 0.32 8.71 1.95
C TYR A 40 1.13 7.74 2.81
N ALA A 41 2.47 7.80 2.74
CA ALA A 41 3.32 6.99 3.61
C ALA A 41 3.09 7.30 5.10
N THR A 42 2.84 8.57 5.46
CA THR A 42 2.51 8.94 6.86
C THR A 42 1.17 8.41 7.36
N LEU A 43 0.27 8.01 6.45
CA LEU A 43 -1.04 7.44 6.79
C LEU A 43 -1.00 5.91 6.98
N LEU A 44 0.14 5.27 6.70
CA LEU A 44 0.29 3.83 6.84
C LEU A 44 0.36 3.45 8.32
N PRO A 45 -0.31 2.36 8.73
CA PRO A 45 -0.16 1.83 10.09
C PRO A 45 1.30 1.49 10.38
N GLU A 46 1.76 1.83 11.59
CA GLU A 46 3.11 1.47 12.02
C GLU A 46 3.28 -0.05 12.08
N LEU A 47 4.40 -0.55 11.57
CA LEU A 47 4.80 -1.94 11.72
C LEU A 47 5.44 -2.14 13.09
N ASP A 48 4.96 -3.14 13.83
CA ASP A 48 5.56 -3.54 15.10
C ASP A 48 7.05 -3.88 14.91
N PRO A 49 7.97 -3.37 15.75
CA PRO A 49 9.40 -3.66 15.64
C PRO A 49 9.73 -5.17 15.62
N SER A 50 8.94 -6.00 16.30
CA SER A 50 9.12 -7.46 16.32
C SER A 50 8.85 -8.13 14.98
N ALA A 51 8.10 -7.46 14.08
CA ALA A 51 7.79 -7.95 12.75
C ALA A 51 8.88 -7.64 11.70
N LYS A 52 9.95 -6.92 12.08
CA LYS A 52 11.11 -6.65 11.20
C LYS A 52 12.05 -7.85 11.11
N VAL A 53 11.52 -8.98 10.64
CA VAL A 53 12.25 -10.24 10.43
C VAL A 53 12.49 -10.49 8.95
N ASP A 54 13.50 -11.30 8.62
CA ASP A 54 13.87 -11.62 7.23
C ASP A 54 12.71 -12.18 6.41
N LEU A 55 11.79 -12.93 7.04
CA LEU A 55 10.60 -13.48 6.38
C LEU A 55 9.63 -12.40 5.86
N ASN A 56 9.58 -11.26 6.55
CA ASN A 56 8.75 -10.12 6.15
C ASN A 56 9.53 -9.13 5.27
N GLN A 57 10.82 -9.36 5.03
CA GLN A 57 11.64 -8.48 4.23
C GLN A 57 11.37 -8.69 2.74
N VAL A 58 11.13 -7.60 2.02
CA VAL A 58 11.04 -7.63 0.55
C VAL A 58 12.45 -7.78 0.00
N MET A 59 12.75 -8.95 -0.54
CA MET A 59 14.01 -9.23 -1.22
C MET A 59 14.10 -8.42 -2.53
N ASP A 60 15.31 -7.99 -2.89
CA ASP A 60 15.63 -7.24 -4.12
C ASP A 60 15.18 -5.75 -4.14
N CYS A 61 14.95 -5.15 -2.97
CA CYS A 61 14.82 -3.70 -2.84
C CYS A 61 16.17 -3.07 -2.44
N ARG A 62 16.52 -1.91 -3.05
CA ARG A 62 17.70 -1.13 -2.63
C ARG A 62 17.56 -0.58 -1.20
N ALA A 63 16.32 -0.37 -0.76
CA ALA A 63 15.96 -0.05 0.62
C ALA A 63 15.60 -1.31 1.40
N ARG A 64 15.77 -1.28 2.72
CA ARG A 64 15.19 -2.31 3.59
C ARG A 64 13.72 -1.99 3.79
N VAL A 65 12.87 -2.87 3.28
CA VAL A 65 11.42 -2.79 3.38
C VAL A 65 10.91 -4.07 4.03
N TRP A 66 10.07 -3.92 5.05
CA TRP A 66 9.35 -5.03 5.68
C TRP A 66 7.85 -4.86 5.47
N ILE A 67 7.16 -5.94 5.10
CA ILE A 67 5.71 -5.97 4.93
C ILE A 67 5.14 -7.15 5.72
N GLN A 68 4.14 -6.87 6.55
CA GLN A 68 3.34 -7.89 7.23
C GLN A 68 1.91 -7.84 6.72
N ALA A 69 1.33 -9.00 6.45
CA ALA A 69 -0.05 -9.14 6.00
C ALA A 69 -0.82 -10.00 6.99
N GLU A 70 -2.01 -9.54 7.39
CA GLU A 70 -2.87 -10.22 8.35
C GLU A 70 -4.28 -10.34 7.82
N LEU A 71 -4.91 -11.52 7.95
CA LEU A 71 -6.32 -11.69 7.65
C LEU A 71 -7.14 -11.28 8.88
N GLY A 72 -7.90 -10.19 8.76
CA GLY A 72 -8.79 -9.73 9.81
C GLY A 72 -10.00 -10.67 9.99
N ASN A 73 -10.62 -10.61 11.17
CA ASN A 73 -11.79 -11.42 11.53
C ASN A 73 -13.01 -11.21 10.60
N ASN A 74 -13.04 -10.11 9.86
CA ASN A 74 -14.06 -9.80 8.86
C ASN A 74 -13.71 -10.34 7.45
N GLY A 75 -12.63 -11.12 7.31
CA GLY A 75 -12.16 -11.65 6.03
C GLY A 75 -11.34 -10.66 5.19
N ASN A 76 -11.03 -9.47 5.70
CA ASN A 76 -10.25 -8.47 4.97
C ASN A 76 -8.77 -8.55 5.33
N MET A 77 -7.90 -8.46 4.32
CA MET A 77 -6.46 -8.33 4.54
C MET A 77 -6.10 -6.95 5.09
N ARG A 78 -5.17 -6.91 6.04
CA ARG A 78 -4.52 -5.72 6.58
C ARG A 78 -3.03 -5.80 6.29
N PHE A 79 -2.44 -4.69 5.90
CA PHE A 79 -1.02 -4.60 5.56
C PHE A 79 -0.35 -3.56 6.44
N PHE A 80 0.81 -3.93 6.98
CA PHE A 80 1.69 -3.09 7.77
C PHE A 80 3.02 -3.02 7.06
N THR A 81 3.67 -1.86 7.08
CA THR A 81 4.93 -1.69 6.36
C THR A 81 5.86 -0.73 7.06
N ASN A 82 7.15 -1.00 6.94
CA ASN A 82 8.20 -0.09 7.33
C ASN A 82 9.31 -0.09 6.29
N SER A 83 9.79 1.09 5.93
CA SER A 83 10.92 1.31 5.04
C SER A 83 11.95 2.18 5.76
N ASN A 84 13.23 1.95 5.51
CA ASN A 84 14.30 2.85 5.94
C ASN A 84 14.59 4.00 4.94
N PHE A 85 13.74 4.17 3.92
CA PHE A 85 13.91 5.14 2.84
C PHE A 85 12.60 5.87 2.55
N GLU A 86 12.65 7.19 2.52
CA GLU A 86 11.60 8.05 1.94
C GLU A 86 11.86 8.12 0.41
N ILE A 87 11.15 7.27 -0.35
CA ILE A 87 11.10 7.19 -1.83
C ILE A 87 12.27 6.49 -2.54
N ASN A 88 11.94 5.48 -3.36
CA ASN A 88 12.71 5.01 -4.51
C ASN A 88 11.83 5.02 -5.75
#